data_AF-A0A7S2D183-F1
#
_entry.id   AF-A0A7S2D183-F1
#
_cell.length_a   1.000
_cell.length_b   1.000
_cell.length_c   1.000
_cell.angle_alpha   90.00
_cell.angle_beta   90.00
_cell.angle_gamma   90.00
#
_symmetry.space_group_name_H-M   'P 1'
#
loop_
_entity.id
_entity.type
_entity.pdbx_description
1 polymer ?
#
loop_
_entity_poly.entity_id
_entity_poly.type
_entity_poly.pdbx_seq_one_letter_code
_entity_poly.pdbx_strand_id
1 'polypeptide(L)'
;DTPAKPLRRVFAAVTLPNHTSALVWSGQLDSLLGTRPAATVFLRLSLRPAVAVSGAAEDVLTVTDHWLTPFHEVVLPPARPVIVEVVLNKEASATITIASNVTAAFVSLECDTLEGAFTDGAFTLLAAQERRVTFLGRRRFSREELVAGLRVRSLWDTYNP
;
A
#
# COMPACT_ATOMS: atom_id res chain seq x y z
N ASP A 1 -10.70 8.47 13.94
CA ASP A 1 -9.50 8.16 13.15
C ASP A 1 -9.61 8.71 11.74
N THR A 2 -8.72 9.62 11.37
CA THR A 2 -8.72 10.25 10.05
C THR A 2 -7.57 9.63 9.26
N PRO A 3 -7.80 9.11 8.03
CA PRO A 3 -6.73 8.54 7.21
C PRO A 3 -5.61 9.58 7.03
N ALA A 4 -4.37 9.10 6.89
CA ALA A 4 -3.21 9.96 6.62
C ALA A 4 -3.54 11.00 5.54
N LYS A 5 -3.74 12.26 5.95
CA LYS A 5 -4.02 13.32 5.00
C LYS A 5 -2.73 13.62 4.25
N PRO A 6 -2.77 13.65 2.90
CA PRO A 6 -1.60 14.04 2.14
C PRO A 6 -1.17 15.45 2.56
N LEU A 7 0.14 15.63 2.71
CA LEU A 7 0.73 16.90 3.15
C LEU A 7 0.44 18.03 2.16
N ARG A 8 0.52 17.70 0.87
CA ARG A 8 0.13 18.54 -0.26
C ARG A 8 -0.47 17.66 -1.35
N ARG A 9 -1.34 18.24 -2.17
CA ARG A 9 -1.91 17.58 -3.36
C ARG A 9 -1.73 18.51 -4.55
N VAL A 10 -1.31 17.93 -5.66
CA VAL A 10 -1.30 18.59 -6.96
C VAL A 10 -2.15 17.73 -7.88
N PHE A 11 -3.03 18.39 -8.64
CA PHE A 11 -3.87 17.74 -9.63
C PHE A 11 -3.46 18.24 -11.01
N ALA A 12 -3.35 17.32 -11.95
CA ALA A 12 -3.14 17.61 -13.36
C ALA A 12 -4.17 16.80 -14.14
N ALA A 13 -4.98 17.48 -14.95
CA ALA A 13 -5.84 16.80 -15.91
C ALA A 13 -4.98 16.36 -17.10
N VAL A 14 -5.17 15.12 -17.55
CA VAL A 14 -4.43 14.57 -18.68
C VAL A 14 -5.37 13.80 -19.59
N THR A 15 -5.22 14.02 -20.89
CA THR A 15 -5.83 13.19 -21.93
C THR A 15 -4.70 12.48 -22.65
N LEU A 16 -4.65 11.15 -22.52
CA LEU A 16 -3.62 10.33 -23.15
C LEU A 16 -4.27 9.49 -24.27
N PRO A 17 -3.80 9.62 -25.52
CA PRO A 17 -4.11 8.63 -26.55
C PRO A 17 -3.66 7.23 -26.12
N ASN A 18 -4.33 6.20 -26.63
CA ASN A 18 -3.98 4.81 -26.34
C ASN A 18 -2.49 4.54 -26.66
N HIS A 19 -1.80 3.85 -25.75
CA HIS A 19 -0.39 3.45 -25.88
C HIS A 19 0.61 4.60 -26.03
N THR A 20 0.30 5.79 -25.51
CA THR A 20 1.23 6.92 -25.50
C THR A 20 1.74 7.23 -24.09
N SER A 21 2.89 7.90 -24.03
CA SER A 21 3.44 8.48 -22.81
C SER A 21 3.49 10.00 -22.97
N ALA A 22 3.18 10.75 -21.92
CA ALA A 22 3.31 12.20 -21.91
C ALA A 22 3.87 12.67 -20.56
N LEU A 23 4.59 13.78 -20.59
CA LEU A 23 4.96 14.51 -19.38
C LEU A 23 3.71 15.20 -18.83
N VAL A 24 3.15 14.66 -17.75
CA VAL A 24 1.92 15.20 -17.14
C VAL A 24 2.21 16.32 -16.14
N TRP A 25 3.39 16.31 -15.54
CA TRP A 25 3.81 17.30 -14.57
C TRP A 25 5.32 17.48 -14.60
N SER A 26 5.76 18.73 -14.48
CA SER A 26 7.14 19.13 -14.25
C SER A 26 7.15 20.31 -13.28
N GLY A 27 8.08 20.30 -12.33
CA GLY A 27 8.20 21.34 -11.33
C GLY A 27 9.39 21.10 -10.40
N GLN A 28 9.71 22.12 -9.60
CA GLN A 28 10.78 22.01 -8.60
C GLN A 28 10.28 21.24 -7.38
N LEU A 29 11.05 20.23 -6.96
CA LEU A 29 10.70 19.38 -5.82
C LEU A 29 10.51 20.20 -4.52
N ASP A 30 11.33 21.22 -4.30
CA ASP A 30 11.26 22.11 -3.12
C ASP A 30 9.89 22.79 -2.98
N SER A 31 9.23 23.09 -4.11
CA SER A 31 7.88 23.66 -4.10
C SER A 31 6.82 22.67 -3.57
N LEU A 32 7.06 21.36 -3.70
CA LEU A 32 6.21 20.30 -3.16
C LEU A 32 6.57 19.98 -1.72
N LEU A 33 7.85 19.96 -1.37
CA LEU A 33 8.32 19.58 -0.04
C LEU A 33 8.15 20.70 1.00
N GLY A 34 8.23 21.96 0.58
CA GLY A 34 8.31 23.10 1.50
C GLY A 34 9.60 23.00 2.32
N THR A 35 9.49 22.92 3.65
CA THR A 35 10.63 22.83 4.57
C THR A 35 10.97 21.40 5.00
N ARG A 36 10.28 20.38 4.46
CA ARG A 36 10.43 19.01 4.93
C ARG A 36 11.63 18.33 4.27
N PRO A 37 12.46 17.59 5.03
CA PRO A 37 13.53 16.80 4.45
C PRO A 37 12.97 15.69 3.54
N ALA A 38 13.60 15.51 2.36
CA ALA A 38 13.24 14.46 1.40
C ALA A 38 13.27 13.06 2.04
N ALA A 39 14.15 12.81 3.01
CA ALA A 39 14.26 11.56 3.74
C ALA A 39 13.03 11.21 4.60
N THR A 40 12.11 12.15 4.82
CA THR A 40 10.93 11.94 5.70
C THR A 40 9.61 11.79 4.95
N VAL A 41 9.66 11.82 3.62
CA VAL A 41 8.47 11.89 2.75
C VAL A 41 8.68 11.09 1.46
N PHE A 42 7.58 10.74 0.83
CA PHE A 42 7.54 10.15 -0.50
C PHE A 42 6.40 10.78 -1.30
N LEU A 43 6.44 10.64 -2.62
CA LEU A 43 5.37 11.09 -3.50
C LEU A 43 4.46 9.91 -3.80
N ARG A 44 3.17 10.06 -3.54
CA ARG A 44 2.15 9.12 -4.01
C ARG A 44 1.52 9.67 -5.28
N LEU A 45 1.68 8.98 -6.39
CA LEU A 45 1.05 9.29 -7.66
C LEU A 45 -0.16 8.37 -7.83
N SER A 46 -1.32 8.94 -8.09
CA SER A 46 -2.55 8.18 -8.32
C SER A 46 -3.23 8.65 -9.60
N LEU A 47 -3.57 7.71 -10.48
CA LEU A 47 -4.38 7.98 -11.67
C LEU A 47 -5.84 7.65 -11.38
N ARG A 48 -6.73 8.57 -11.70
CA ARG A 48 -8.19 8.41 -11.55
C ARG A 48 -8.85 8.72 -12.89
N PRO A 49 -9.93 8.02 -13.29
CA PRO A 49 -10.66 8.38 -14.49
C PRO A 49 -11.38 9.72 -14.28
N ALA A 50 -11.51 10.50 -15.35
CA ALA A 50 -12.17 11.80 -15.30
C ALA A 50 -13.67 11.69 -14.99
N VAL A 51 -14.28 10.55 -15.35
CA VAL A 51 -15.67 10.20 -15.04
C VAL A 51 -15.65 8.90 -14.26
N ALA A 52 -16.36 8.87 -13.14
CA ALA A 52 -16.52 7.66 -12.34
C ALA A 52 -17.18 6.56 -13.20
N VAL A 53 -16.55 5.39 -13.25
CA VAL A 53 -17.14 4.20 -13.84
C VAL A 53 -18.09 3.65 -12.77
N SER A 54 -19.39 3.59 -13.07
CA SER A 54 -20.40 3.42 -12.02
C SER A 54 -20.19 2.15 -11.17
N GLY A 55 -20.24 2.31 -9.86
CA GLY A 55 -20.39 1.22 -8.89
C GLY A 55 -19.23 0.94 -7.95
N ALA A 56 -18.02 1.46 -8.19
CA ALA A 56 -16.87 1.25 -7.30
C ALA A 56 -16.56 2.50 -6.45
N ALA A 57 -16.46 2.31 -5.14
CA ALA A 57 -16.01 3.35 -4.23
C ALA A 57 -14.50 3.56 -4.44
N GLU A 58 -14.15 4.69 -5.05
CA GLU A 58 -12.79 5.09 -5.49
C GLU A 58 -12.25 4.35 -6.72
N ASP A 59 -12.63 4.83 -7.92
CA ASP A 59 -11.95 4.46 -9.17
C ASP A 59 -10.52 5.05 -9.20
N VAL A 60 -9.60 4.43 -8.48
CA VAL A 60 -8.17 4.66 -8.68
C VAL A 60 -7.66 3.59 -9.62
N LEU A 61 -7.30 3.98 -10.85
CA LEU A 61 -6.80 3.06 -11.87
C LEU A 61 -5.44 2.48 -11.47
N THR A 62 -4.58 3.31 -10.90
CA THR A 62 -3.26 2.89 -10.42
C THR A 62 -2.73 3.85 -9.36
N VAL A 63 -1.91 3.31 -8.46
CA VAL A 63 -1.14 4.05 -7.46
C VAL A 63 0.30 3.62 -7.57
N THR A 64 1.23 4.57 -7.56
CA THR A 64 2.65 4.30 -7.40
C THR A 64 3.24 5.25 -6.35
N ASP A 65 4.16 4.73 -5.55
CA ASP A 65 4.86 5.50 -4.54
C ASP A 65 6.31 5.70 -4.99
N HIS A 66 6.76 6.95 -5.00
CA HIS A 66 8.11 7.34 -5.36
C HIS A 66 8.84 7.89 -4.13
N TRP A 67 9.81 7.12 -3.65
CA TRP A 67 10.66 7.49 -2.53
C TRP A 67 11.76 8.43 -3.00
N LEU A 68 11.93 9.54 -2.30
CA LEU A 68 12.84 10.62 -2.72
C LEU A 68 14.29 10.41 -2.27
N THR A 69 14.53 9.38 -1.46
CA THR A 69 15.84 8.99 -0.94
C THR A 69 15.95 7.47 -0.94
N PRO A 70 17.17 6.91 -0.98
CA PRO A 70 17.39 5.48 -0.78
C PRO A 70 16.83 5.00 0.57
N PHE A 71 16.35 3.75 0.62
CA PHE A 71 15.73 3.18 1.83
C PHE A 71 16.66 2.99 3.04
N HIS A 72 17.98 3.11 2.88
CA HIS A 72 18.91 3.12 4.01
C HIS A 72 19.14 4.53 4.58
N GLU A 73 18.68 5.57 3.89
CA GLU A 73 18.76 6.97 4.34
C GLU A 73 17.38 7.54 4.75
N VAL A 74 16.30 6.85 4.37
CA VAL A 74 14.95 7.26 4.73
C VAL A 74 14.74 7.19 6.25
N VAL A 75 14.12 8.23 6.80
CA VAL A 75 13.75 8.31 8.21
C VAL A 75 12.29 7.89 8.32
N LEU A 76 12.06 6.60 8.51
CA LEU A 76 10.73 6.03 8.69
C LEU A 76 10.36 5.98 10.19
N PRO A 77 9.09 6.26 10.54
CA PRO A 77 8.61 5.95 11.87
C PRO A 77 8.63 4.44 12.12
N PRO A 78 8.73 3.99 13.39
CA PRO A 78 8.67 2.57 13.73
C PRO A 78 7.30 2.01 13.40
N ALA A 79 7.18 1.39 12.23
CA ALA A 79 5.94 0.87 11.71
C ALA A 79 5.81 -0.61 12.06
N ARG A 80 4.73 -0.96 12.78
CA ARG A 80 4.36 -2.34 13.09
C ARG A 80 2.95 -2.60 12.56
N PRO A 81 2.78 -2.93 11.28
CA PRO A 81 1.48 -3.30 10.74
C PRO A 81 0.89 -4.47 11.53
N VAL A 82 -0.42 -4.50 11.67
CA VAL A 82 -1.14 -5.56 12.38
C VAL A 82 -2.25 -6.10 11.50
N ILE A 83 -2.49 -7.40 11.61
CA ILE A 83 -3.66 -8.05 11.01
C ILE A 83 -4.85 -7.76 11.92
N VAL A 84 -5.85 -7.03 11.41
CA VAL A 84 -7.04 -6.67 12.18
C VAL A 84 -8.18 -7.66 11.96
N GLU A 85 -8.24 -8.28 10.79
CA GLU A 85 -9.31 -9.20 10.43
C GLU A 85 -8.83 -10.26 9.44
N VAL A 86 -9.38 -11.47 9.57
CA VAL A 86 -9.21 -12.56 8.60
C VAL A 86 -10.58 -13.17 8.37
N VAL A 87 -11.10 -13.01 7.16
CA VAL A 87 -12.40 -13.53 6.72
C VAL A 87 -12.17 -14.65 5.71
N LEU A 88 -12.65 -15.86 6.02
CA LEU A 88 -12.64 -16.94 5.03
C LEU A 88 -13.66 -16.63 3.94
N ASN A 89 -13.22 -16.76 2.69
CA ASN A 89 -14.06 -16.66 1.52
C ASN A 89 -14.41 -18.08 1.03
N LYS A 90 -15.14 -18.18 -0.09
CA LYS A 90 -15.36 -19.46 -0.77
C LYS A 90 -14.05 -19.95 -1.40
N GLU A 91 -13.96 -21.27 -1.65
CA GLU A 91 -12.92 -21.86 -2.52
C GLU A 91 -11.47 -21.59 -2.11
N ALA A 92 -11.10 -21.98 -0.88
CA ALA A 92 -9.71 -21.93 -0.42
C ALA A 92 -9.07 -20.54 -0.51
N SER A 93 -9.85 -19.49 -0.21
CA SER A 93 -9.36 -18.13 -0.16
C SER A 93 -9.78 -17.42 1.12
N ALA A 94 -9.03 -16.39 1.51
CA ALA A 94 -9.32 -15.58 2.67
C ALA A 94 -8.95 -14.12 2.42
N THR A 95 -9.77 -13.20 2.91
CA THR A 95 -9.48 -11.76 2.92
C THR A 95 -8.80 -11.41 4.24
N ILE A 96 -7.60 -10.85 4.18
CA ILE A 96 -6.84 -10.34 5.32
C ILE A 96 -6.92 -8.83 5.31
N THR A 97 -7.40 -8.24 6.39
CA THR A 97 -7.38 -6.79 6.60
C THR A 97 -6.19 -6.44 7.49
N ILE A 98 -5.40 -5.47 7.05
CA ILE A 98 -4.17 -5.03 7.72
C ILE A 98 -4.30 -3.53 7.99
N ALA A 99 -3.86 -3.10 9.16
CA ALA A 99 -3.83 -1.70 9.53
C ALA A 99 -2.46 -1.31 10.12
N SER A 100 -2.14 -0.02 10.09
CA SER A 100 -1.02 0.53 10.83
C SER A 100 -1.35 1.95 11.31
N ASN A 101 -0.85 2.30 12.50
CA ASN A 101 -0.99 3.63 13.08
C ASN A 101 -0.02 4.66 12.45
N VAL A 102 1.03 4.19 11.79
CA VAL A 102 2.00 5.00 11.04
C VAL A 102 2.17 4.44 9.63
N THR A 103 2.79 5.21 8.73
CA THR A 103 3.03 4.71 7.37
C THR A 103 4.12 3.64 7.39
N ALA A 104 3.82 2.48 6.81
CA ALA A 104 4.72 1.34 6.68
C ALA A 104 5.11 1.11 5.22
N ALA A 105 6.42 1.09 4.94
CA ALA A 105 6.97 0.79 3.62
C ALA A 105 7.14 -0.72 3.43
N PHE A 106 6.89 -1.20 2.20
CA PHE A 106 7.04 -2.60 1.80
C PHE A 106 6.38 -3.59 2.76
N VAL A 107 5.11 -3.37 3.06
CA VAL A 107 4.32 -4.32 3.84
C VAL A 107 4.19 -5.62 3.04
N SER A 108 4.66 -6.72 3.63
CA SER A 108 4.57 -8.07 3.09
C SER A 108 3.79 -8.97 4.05
N LEU A 109 3.09 -9.95 3.46
CA LEU A 109 2.48 -11.04 4.22
C LEU A 109 3.19 -12.34 3.88
N GLU A 110 3.34 -13.18 4.90
CA GLU A 110 3.94 -14.50 4.80
C GLU A 110 2.98 -15.49 5.48
N CYS A 111 2.93 -16.73 4.98
CA CYS A 111 2.17 -17.81 5.61
C CYS A 111 3.01 -19.09 5.61
N ASP A 112 3.53 -19.47 6.78
CA ASP A 112 4.45 -20.61 6.90
C ASP A 112 3.74 -21.98 6.90
N THR A 113 2.43 -21.99 7.16
CA THR A 113 1.64 -23.23 7.36
C THR A 113 0.87 -23.66 6.12
N LEU A 114 0.68 -22.77 5.15
CA LEU A 114 -0.17 -23.00 3.98
C LEU A 114 0.54 -22.62 2.69
N GLU A 115 0.47 -23.50 1.69
CA GLU A 115 0.87 -23.17 0.33
C GLU A 115 -0.19 -22.31 -0.36
N GLY A 116 0.24 -21.17 -0.88
CA GLY A 116 -0.62 -20.24 -1.61
C GLY A 116 0.12 -18.99 -2.08
N ALA A 117 -0.65 -17.97 -2.43
CA ALA A 117 -0.12 -16.66 -2.80
C ALA A 117 -1.04 -15.55 -2.29
N PHE A 118 -0.47 -14.37 -2.07
CA PHE A 118 -1.23 -13.16 -1.80
C PHE A 118 -1.45 -12.37 -3.09
N THR A 119 -2.62 -11.75 -3.24
CA THR A 119 -2.95 -10.94 -4.43
C THR A 119 -2.12 -9.66 -4.54
N ASP A 120 -1.53 -9.22 -3.44
CA ASP A 120 -0.68 -8.05 -3.35
C ASP A 120 0.42 -8.31 -2.31
N GLY A 121 1.61 -7.81 -2.57
CA GLY A 121 2.78 -7.97 -1.71
C GLY A 121 3.74 -6.81 -1.90
N ALA A 122 4.39 -6.40 -0.80
CA ALA A 122 5.35 -5.29 -0.77
C ALA A 122 4.75 -3.92 -1.15
N PHE A 123 3.58 -3.58 -0.59
CA PHE A 123 2.92 -2.28 -0.80
C PHE A 123 3.23 -1.29 0.34
N THR A 124 2.97 0.01 0.12
CA THR A 124 3.02 1.02 1.19
C THR A 124 1.65 1.14 1.89
N LEU A 125 1.59 0.81 3.17
CA LEU A 125 0.41 1.00 4.01
C LEU A 125 0.45 2.38 4.65
N LEU A 126 -0.51 3.25 4.34
CA LEU A 126 -0.56 4.59 4.95
C LEU A 126 -1.08 4.53 6.38
N ALA A 127 -0.62 5.47 7.20
CA ALA A 127 -1.11 5.63 8.57
C ALA A 127 -2.66 5.75 8.62
N ALA A 128 -3.27 5.03 9.57
CA ALA A 128 -4.71 4.98 9.79
C ALA A 128 -5.54 4.56 8.54
N GLN A 129 -4.91 3.86 7.59
CA GLN A 129 -5.62 3.18 6.50
C GLN A 129 -5.61 1.68 6.71
N GLU A 130 -6.70 1.05 6.28
CA GLU A 130 -6.76 -0.40 6.15
C GLU A 130 -6.44 -0.80 4.72
N ARG A 131 -5.73 -1.91 4.57
CA ARG A 131 -5.52 -2.59 3.29
C ARG A 131 -6.07 -4.00 3.39
N ARG A 132 -6.87 -4.39 2.40
CA ARG A 132 -7.33 -5.76 2.23
C ARG A 132 -6.46 -6.46 1.21
N VAL A 133 -5.96 -7.63 1.56
CA VAL A 133 -5.19 -8.51 0.69
C VAL A 133 -5.84 -9.88 0.73
N THR A 134 -5.98 -10.53 -0.42
CA THR A 134 -6.56 -11.86 -0.49
C THR A 134 -5.44 -12.91 -0.53
N PHE A 135 -5.52 -13.91 0.33
CA PHE A 135 -4.74 -15.13 0.23
C PHE A 135 -5.50 -16.16 -0.60
N LEU A 136 -4.81 -16.76 -1.57
CA LEU A 136 -5.29 -17.82 -2.46
C LEU A 136 -4.52 -19.10 -2.14
N GLY A 137 -5.14 -20.00 -1.38
CA GLY A 137 -4.54 -21.28 -1.02
C GLY A 137 -4.69 -22.32 -2.11
N ARG A 138 -3.73 -23.25 -2.17
CA ARG A 138 -3.78 -24.39 -3.11
C ARG A 138 -4.70 -25.52 -2.66
N ARG A 139 -5.14 -25.48 -1.40
CA ARG A 139 -6.10 -26.43 -0.81
C ARG A 139 -7.02 -25.70 0.16
N ARG A 140 -8.14 -26.34 0.53
CA ARG A 140 -8.98 -25.86 1.63
C ARG A 140 -8.19 -25.83 2.94
N PHE A 141 -8.46 -24.83 3.75
CA PHE A 141 -7.82 -24.59 5.05
C PHE A 141 -8.84 -24.01 6.04
N SER A 142 -8.56 -24.11 7.33
CA SER A 142 -9.34 -23.42 8.36
C SER A 142 -8.76 -22.03 8.65
N ARG A 143 -9.55 -21.18 9.31
CA ARG A 143 -9.08 -19.85 9.71
C ARG A 143 -7.92 -19.96 10.69
N GLU A 144 -8.00 -20.90 11.61
CA GLU A 144 -7.00 -21.17 12.64
C GLU A 144 -5.67 -21.59 12.01
N GLU A 145 -5.73 -22.47 10.99
CA GLU A 145 -4.56 -22.92 10.24
C GLU A 145 -3.86 -21.77 9.52
N LEU A 146 -4.63 -20.89 8.88
CA LEU A 146 -4.10 -19.69 8.23
C LEU A 146 -3.49 -18.73 9.25
N VAL A 147 -4.23 -18.38 10.31
CA VAL A 147 -3.79 -17.44 11.34
C VAL A 147 -2.54 -17.92 12.06
N ALA A 148 -2.40 -19.23 12.29
CA ALA A 148 -1.23 -19.81 12.96
C ALA A 148 0.08 -19.60 12.18
N GLY A 149 0.02 -19.53 10.85
CA GLY A 149 1.19 -19.27 10.00
C GLY A 149 1.32 -17.84 9.49
N LEU A 150 0.27 -17.03 9.64
CA LEU A 150 0.19 -15.70 9.04
C LEU A 150 1.06 -14.69 9.79
N ARG A 151 1.97 -14.05 9.06
CA ARG A 151 2.81 -12.95 9.55
C ARG A 151 2.65 -11.75 8.64
N VAL A 152 2.74 -10.56 9.23
CA VAL A 152 2.87 -9.29 8.50
C VAL A 152 4.18 -8.64 8.89
N ARG A 153 4.94 -8.19 7.90
CA ARG A 153 6.23 -7.51 8.07
C ARG A 153 6.26 -6.22 7.27
N SER A 154 7.17 -5.34 7.61
CA SER A 154 7.49 -4.12 6.89
C SER A 154 9.00 -3.96 6.76
N LEU A 155 9.43 -2.95 5.99
CA LEU A 155 10.84 -2.59 5.89
C LEU A 155 11.48 -2.32 7.27
N TRP A 156 10.73 -1.74 8.20
CA TRP A 156 11.24 -1.41 9.53
C TRP A 156 11.75 -2.64 10.30
N ASP A 157 11.06 -3.78 10.15
CA ASP A 157 11.38 -5.03 10.84
C ASP A 157 12.71 -5.64 10.37
N THR A 158 13.23 -5.20 9.21
CA THR A 158 14.51 -5.70 8.67
C THR A 158 15.75 -5.14 9.39
N TYR A 159 15.61 -3.97 10.02
CA TYR A 159 16.69 -3.32 10.78
C TYR A 159 16.42 -3.29 12.29
N ASN A 160 15.20 -3.63 12.73
CA ASN A 160 14.77 -3.61 14.13
C ASN A 160 13.84 -4.82 14.43
N PRO A 161 14.38 -6.05 14.47
CA PRO A 161 13.61 -7.28 14.65
C PRO A 161 12.95 -7.42 16.03
#